data_AF-A0A955LYH0-F1
#
_entry.id   AF-A0A955LYH0-F1
#
_cell.length_a   1.000
_cell.length_b   1.000
_cell.length_c   1.000
_cell.angle_alpha   90.00
_cell.angle_beta   90.00
_cell.angle_gamma   90.00
#
_symmetry.space_group_name_H-M   'P 1'
#
loop_
_entity.id
_entity.type
_entity.pdbx_description
1 polymer ?
#
loop_
_entity_poly.entity_id
_entity_poly.type
_entity_poly.pdbx_seq_one_letter_code
_entity_poly.pdbx_strand_id
1 'polypeptide(L)'
;MGTENNKEADTKRTGIHLRQNVLILAAALLIGCYSFFLAERSTVLGHLGDEKLYLAVTAKFDYAVFDQVLSDYHIQRILPLALAHYTIAALPFLDFNKEDIVNVFGFYNVVLLLILAQFWFWIAGDLRLNVKALWAGFIVLFFNFMILKYIPYIQVSTDLFAYTIGISLIHFYLKDNILGIFITTILGAFCWPTAVYIGGVMIMFPCLVFRSDQEENKKVPYRSDWLIAGGICVWVLFQFQFIVHGIQTGRLYQTGVFSTGANRPLEQWLYLSFIIVLLYVFVAFQKLFHYLKLYQWTYWKSQLKPVRLVVGMGTLLALKTLVFSLAHRHGFFPLDYLIKNIFITGTMQPASFLVTHTVYFGCGVGLLLFVFDRFCRVIHSCGVGLIIVTAIILGLSVHNESRLLSNFFPIMVPFIIKAAEGYIQKWYQLVVLGALGLAGSKFWLTIHSAPWDGKILEFPGQNLFMNFGPWMTHQMYVYQGIGVVLAVFVIYMTFFWRRVSA
;
A
#
# COMPACT_ATOMS: atom_id res chain seq x y z
N MET A 1 -34.76 -32.76 2.63
CA MET A 1 -33.53 -33.21 3.33
C MET A 1 -32.26 -32.42 2.96
N GLY A 2 -32.11 -31.81 1.76
CA GLY A 2 -30.92 -31.00 1.42
C GLY A 2 -30.88 -29.56 1.98
N THR A 3 -32.02 -29.01 2.42
CA THR A 3 -32.14 -27.61 2.89
C THR A 3 -31.85 -27.43 4.38
N GLU A 4 -32.09 -28.43 5.22
CA GLU A 4 -31.80 -28.38 6.66
C GLU A 4 -30.30 -28.52 6.94
N ASN A 5 -29.59 -29.38 6.21
CA ASN A 5 -28.14 -29.53 6.33
C ASN A 5 -27.36 -28.24 5.99
N ASN A 6 -27.88 -27.42 5.05
CA ASN A 6 -27.26 -26.13 4.73
C ASN A 6 -27.44 -25.08 5.83
N LYS A 7 -28.61 -25.07 6.51
CA LYS A 7 -28.86 -24.15 7.63
C LYS A 7 -27.99 -24.46 8.84
N GLU A 8 -27.81 -25.74 9.17
CA GLU A 8 -26.96 -26.14 10.31
C GLU A 8 -25.47 -25.83 10.04
N ALA A 9 -25.02 -26.06 8.80
CA ALA A 9 -23.67 -25.72 8.36
C ALA A 9 -23.42 -24.20 8.41
N ASP A 10 -24.38 -23.38 7.96
CA ASP A 10 -24.28 -21.92 8.03
C ASP A 10 -24.29 -21.42 9.48
N THR A 11 -25.08 -22.02 10.37
CA THR A 11 -25.17 -21.64 11.79
C THR A 11 -23.88 -21.96 12.57
N LYS A 12 -23.31 -23.16 12.35
CA LYS A 12 -22.00 -23.52 12.91
C LYS A 12 -20.89 -22.61 12.39
N ARG A 13 -20.99 -22.19 11.13
CA ARG A 13 -20.06 -21.25 10.50
C ARG A 13 -20.14 -19.87 11.15
N THR A 14 -21.33 -19.32 11.41
CA THR A 14 -21.49 -18.01 12.08
C THR A 14 -20.87 -17.98 13.48
N GLY A 15 -21.05 -19.03 14.29
CA GLY A 15 -20.50 -19.08 15.65
C GLY A 15 -18.96 -19.09 15.68
N ILE A 16 -18.33 -19.85 14.78
CA ILE A 16 -16.86 -19.86 14.62
C ILE A 16 -16.38 -18.47 14.19
N HIS A 17 -17.06 -17.84 13.25
CA HIS A 17 -16.69 -16.51 12.76
C HIS A 17 -16.73 -15.45 13.86
N LEU A 18 -17.73 -15.46 14.76
CA LEU A 18 -17.79 -14.49 15.86
C LEU A 18 -16.58 -14.58 16.81
N ARG A 19 -16.20 -15.80 17.20
CA ARG A 19 -15.00 -16.01 18.05
C ARG A 19 -13.73 -15.50 17.37
N GLN A 20 -13.58 -15.76 16.07
CA GLN A 20 -12.41 -15.28 15.33
C GLN A 20 -12.39 -13.75 15.23
N ASN A 21 -13.55 -13.09 15.07
CA ASN A 21 -13.61 -11.62 15.07
C ASN A 21 -13.09 -11.03 16.38
N VAL A 22 -13.56 -11.56 17.51
CA VAL A 22 -13.12 -11.09 18.84
C VAL A 22 -11.62 -11.27 19.02
N LEU A 23 -11.05 -12.41 18.60
CA LEU A 23 -9.61 -12.65 18.68
C LEU A 23 -8.79 -11.72 17.77
N ILE A 24 -9.27 -11.43 16.57
CA ILE A 24 -8.61 -10.48 15.64
C ILE A 24 -8.64 -9.07 16.21
N LEU A 25 -9.77 -8.62 16.75
CA LEU A 25 -9.89 -7.32 17.38
C LEU A 25 -9.02 -7.23 18.64
N ALA A 26 -8.98 -8.28 19.47
CA ALA A 26 -8.11 -8.34 20.64
C ALA A 26 -6.62 -8.28 20.24
N ALA A 27 -6.22 -9.01 19.20
CA ALA A 27 -4.84 -8.96 18.69
C ALA A 27 -4.49 -7.56 18.14
N ALA A 28 -5.40 -6.93 17.38
CA ALA A 28 -5.21 -5.57 16.89
C ALA A 28 -5.14 -4.55 18.04
N LEU A 29 -5.95 -4.71 19.09
CA LEU A 29 -5.89 -3.89 20.29
C LEU A 29 -4.55 -4.04 21.00
N LEU A 30 -4.03 -5.27 21.14
CA LEU A 30 -2.71 -5.50 21.74
C LEU A 30 -1.59 -4.80 20.95
N ILE A 31 -1.65 -4.84 19.61
CA ILE A 31 -0.72 -4.11 18.75
C ILE A 31 -0.86 -2.60 18.95
N GLY A 32 -2.10 -2.09 19.02
CA GLY A 32 -2.37 -0.68 19.28
C GLY A 32 -1.86 -0.24 20.66
N CYS A 33 -2.12 -1.01 21.71
CA CYS A 33 -1.63 -0.73 23.06
C CYS A 33 -0.10 -0.76 23.11
N TYR A 34 0.55 -1.74 22.48
CA TYR A 34 2.00 -1.76 22.33
C TYR A 34 2.49 -0.47 21.63
N SER A 35 1.88 -0.12 20.50
CA SER A 35 2.23 1.08 19.73
C SER A 35 2.09 2.37 20.54
N PHE A 36 1.10 2.44 21.42
CA PHE A 36 0.78 3.66 22.17
C PHE A 36 1.63 3.80 23.44
N PHE A 37 1.75 2.73 24.22
CA PHE A 37 2.33 2.75 25.57
C PHE A 37 3.79 2.31 25.64
N LEU A 38 4.22 1.38 24.79
CA LEU A 38 5.50 0.68 24.95
C LEU A 38 6.50 0.96 23.84
N ALA A 39 6.02 1.28 22.65
CA ALA A 39 6.89 1.49 21.50
C ALA A 39 7.73 2.75 21.65
N GLU A 40 8.94 2.67 21.09
CA GLU A 40 9.86 3.80 20.95
C GLU A 40 9.22 4.93 20.15
N ARG A 41 9.30 6.16 20.66
CA ARG A 41 8.78 7.37 19.99
C ARG A 41 9.93 8.16 19.38
N SER A 42 9.68 8.82 18.24
CA SER A 42 10.69 9.64 17.58
C SER A 42 11.15 10.81 18.45
N THR A 43 12.44 10.84 18.76
CA THR A 43 13.08 12.00 19.41
C THR A 43 13.34 13.14 18.43
N VAL A 44 13.32 12.84 17.13
CA VAL A 44 13.57 13.79 16.03
C VAL A 44 12.25 14.46 15.59
N LEU A 45 11.15 14.16 16.27
CA LEU A 45 9.82 14.70 15.98
C LEU A 45 9.87 16.23 15.99
N GLY A 46 9.56 16.86 14.85
CA GLY A 46 9.68 18.32 14.67
C GLY A 46 10.96 18.80 13.98
N HIS A 47 11.92 17.92 13.67
CA HIS A 47 13.20 18.30 13.08
C HIS A 47 13.39 17.83 11.63
N LEU A 48 12.66 16.80 11.20
CA LEU A 48 12.75 16.23 9.85
C LEU A 48 11.36 16.02 9.25
N GLY A 49 11.33 15.75 7.93
CA GLY A 49 10.20 15.17 7.23
C GLY A 49 8.89 15.95 7.26
N ASP A 50 7.82 15.23 6.91
CA ASP A 50 6.44 15.74 6.89
C ASP A 50 5.93 16.00 8.32
N GLU A 51 6.42 15.26 9.30
CA GLU A 51 5.95 15.30 10.69
C GLU A 51 6.16 16.68 11.34
N LYS A 52 7.25 17.38 10.99
CA LYS A 52 7.49 18.75 11.45
C LYS A 52 6.38 19.69 11.02
N LEU A 53 5.99 19.58 9.74
CA LEU A 53 4.92 20.40 9.20
C LEU A 53 3.57 19.98 9.79
N TYR A 54 3.32 18.68 9.93
CA TYR A 54 2.06 18.17 10.49
C TYR A 54 1.82 18.66 11.91
N LEU A 55 2.84 18.68 12.77
CA LEU A 55 2.74 19.26 14.11
C LEU A 55 2.37 20.74 14.07
N ALA A 56 3.07 21.52 13.23
CA ALA A 56 2.83 22.96 13.11
C ALA A 56 1.42 23.26 12.58
N VAL A 57 0.97 22.49 11.58
CA VAL A 57 -0.37 22.61 10.99
C VAL A 57 -1.44 22.19 11.98
N THR A 58 -1.29 21.07 12.69
CA THR A 58 -2.27 20.65 13.71
C THR A 58 -2.38 21.68 14.84
N ALA A 59 -1.28 22.27 15.29
CA ALA A 59 -1.31 23.30 16.34
C ALA A 59 -2.01 24.60 15.89
N LYS A 60 -1.92 24.94 14.59
CA LYS A 60 -2.46 26.19 14.01
C LYS A 60 -3.27 25.90 12.75
N PHE A 61 -4.27 25.02 12.88
CA PHE A 61 -4.96 24.45 11.73
C PHE A 61 -5.70 25.51 10.90
N ASP A 62 -6.56 26.29 11.53
CA ASP A 62 -7.36 27.30 10.83
C ASP A 62 -6.46 28.31 10.09
N TYR A 63 -5.39 28.78 10.75
CA TYR A 63 -4.37 29.63 10.12
C TYR A 63 -3.73 28.95 8.89
N ALA A 64 -3.27 27.71 9.03
CA ALA A 64 -2.60 27.01 7.94
C ALA A 64 -3.49 26.80 6.70
N VAL A 65 -4.79 26.52 6.91
CA VAL A 65 -5.75 26.25 5.83
C VAL A 65 -6.24 27.55 5.19
N PHE A 66 -6.73 28.50 6.01
CA PHE A 66 -7.43 29.68 5.51
C PHE A 66 -6.47 30.79 5.07
N ASP A 67 -5.30 30.91 5.69
CA ASP A 67 -4.25 31.83 5.25
C ASP A 67 -3.35 31.20 4.17
N GLN A 68 -3.81 30.09 3.56
CA GLN A 68 -3.27 29.56 2.33
C GLN A 68 -1.75 29.29 2.40
N VAL A 69 -1.28 28.65 3.47
CA VAL A 69 0.17 28.35 3.60
C VAL A 69 0.52 27.00 2.96
N LEU A 70 -0.48 26.16 2.69
CA LEU A 70 -0.30 24.77 2.28
C LEU A 70 -0.24 24.58 0.76
N SER A 71 0.61 23.63 0.34
CA SER A 71 0.62 23.14 -1.04
C SER A 71 -0.45 22.06 -1.25
N ASP A 72 -0.80 21.77 -2.50
CA ASP A 72 -1.73 20.70 -2.89
C ASP A 72 -1.40 19.31 -2.29
N TYR A 73 -0.11 18.99 -2.13
CA TYR A 73 0.39 17.77 -1.50
C TYR A 73 -0.02 17.70 -0.02
N HIS A 74 -0.01 18.84 0.67
CA HIS A 74 -0.37 18.92 2.09
C HIS A 74 -1.88 19.04 2.28
N ILE A 75 -2.59 19.74 1.38
CA ILE A 75 -4.06 19.77 1.37
C ILE A 75 -4.64 18.35 1.24
N GLN A 76 -4.03 17.49 0.40
CA GLN A 76 -4.44 16.09 0.26
C GLN A 76 -4.15 15.21 1.49
N ARG A 77 -3.62 15.79 2.58
CA ARG A 77 -3.28 15.12 3.85
C ARG A 77 -3.83 15.85 5.07
N ILE A 78 -4.75 16.77 4.85
CA ILE A 78 -5.22 17.71 5.87
C ILE A 78 -6.23 17.09 6.85
N LEU A 79 -6.96 16.05 6.45
CA LEU A 79 -8.04 15.48 7.26
C LEU A 79 -7.54 14.92 8.60
N PRO A 80 -6.47 14.10 8.67
CA PRO A 80 -5.93 13.65 9.96
C PRO A 80 -5.51 14.81 10.87
N LEU A 81 -4.95 15.87 10.29
CA LEU A 81 -4.51 17.05 11.02
C LEU A 81 -5.70 17.83 11.60
N ALA A 82 -6.76 17.97 10.80
CA ALA A 82 -8.02 18.62 11.20
C ALA A 82 -8.69 17.87 12.35
N LEU A 83 -8.80 16.54 12.24
CA LEU A 83 -9.38 15.69 13.28
C LEU A 83 -8.63 15.88 14.60
N ALA A 84 -7.29 15.82 14.57
CA ALA A 84 -6.47 16.00 15.76
C ALA A 84 -6.64 17.41 16.35
N HIS A 85 -6.63 18.45 15.52
CA HIS A 85 -6.82 19.84 15.95
C HIS A 85 -8.16 20.02 16.69
N TYR A 86 -9.26 19.60 16.07
CA TYR A 86 -10.58 19.76 16.66
C TYR A 86 -10.81 18.82 17.86
N THR A 87 -10.10 17.71 17.95
CA THR A 87 -10.13 16.85 19.16
C THR A 87 -9.45 17.53 20.34
N ILE A 88 -8.30 18.17 20.13
CA ILE A 88 -7.62 18.95 21.18
C ILE A 88 -8.50 20.14 21.58
N ALA A 89 -9.05 20.88 20.61
CA ALA A 89 -9.94 22.01 20.89
C ALA A 89 -11.20 21.63 21.69
N ALA A 90 -11.74 20.41 21.48
CA ALA A 90 -12.95 19.94 22.14
C ALA A 90 -12.72 19.36 23.55
N LEU A 91 -11.49 19.00 23.89
CA LEU A 91 -11.15 18.33 25.15
C LEU A 91 -10.36 19.26 26.06
N PRO A 92 -10.94 19.76 27.17
CA PRO A 92 -10.34 20.84 27.97
C PRO A 92 -9.09 20.46 28.76
N PHE A 93 -8.70 19.18 28.75
CA PHE A 93 -7.51 18.67 29.43
C PHE A 93 -6.33 18.43 28.48
N LEU A 94 -6.47 18.79 27.20
CA LEU A 94 -5.41 18.74 26.20
C LEU A 94 -5.01 20.14 25.80
N ASP A 95 -3.71 20.35 25.56
CA ASP A 95 -3.19 21.60 25.02
C ASP A 95 -2.62 21.38 23.60
N PHE A 96 -2.44 22.47 22.85
CA PHE A 96 -1.76 22.43 21.54
C PHE A 96 -0.23 22.31 21.65
N ASN A 97 0.25 21.56 22.64
CA ASN A 97 1.66 21.24 22.81
C ASN A 97 2.04 19.99 21.98
N LYS A 98 3.34 19.76 21.79
CA LYS A 98 3.87 18.64 20.99
C LYS A 98 3.43 17.27 21.53
N GLU A 99 3.41 17.10 22.85
CA GLU A 99 3.14 15.82 23.50
C GLU A 99 1.68 15.40 23.34
N ASP A 100 0.74 16.32 23.56
CA ASP A 100 -0.69 16.07 23.42
C ASP A 100 -1.07 15.79 21.95
N ILE A 101 -0.49 16.51 21.00
CA ILE A 101 -0.70 16.20 19.56
C ILE A 101 -0.22 14.78 19.26
N VAL A 102 0.98 14.41 19.71
CA VAL A 102 1.52 13.05 19.54
C VAL A 102 0.61 12.00 20.17
N ASN A 103 0.13 12.24 21.39
CA ASN A 103 -0.79 11.34 22.10
C ASN A 103 -2.14 11.19 21.38
N VAL A 104 -2.69 12.28 20.82
CA VAL A 104 -3.93 12.21 20.03
C VAL A 104 -3.75 11.36 18.77
N PHE A 105 -2.65 11.56 18.03
CA PHE A 105 -2.32 10.71 16.89
C PHE A 105 -2.06 9.26 17.29
N GLY A 106 -1.37 9.04 18.41
CA GLY A 106 -1.17 7.70 18.97
C GLY A 106 -2.50 7.01 19.27
N PHE A 107 -3.46 7.71 19.87
CA PHE A 107 -4.80 7.19 20.12
C PHE A 107 -5.55 6.87 18.82
N TYR A 108 -5.49 7.77 17.83
CA TYR A 108 -6.06 7.50 16.51
C TYR A 108 -5.46 6.25 15.86
N ASN A 109 -4.16 6.03 16.01
CA ASN A 109 -3.54 4.82 15.48
C ASN A 109 -4.13 3.55 16.10
N VAL A 110 -4.44 3.54 17.40
CA VAL A 110 -5.15 2.40 18.04
C VAL A 110 -6.53 2.20 17.42
N VAL A 111 -7.32 3.27 17.29
CA VAL A 111 -8.67 3.21 16.71
C VAL A 111 -8.62 2.72 15.26
N LEU A 112 -7.71 3.25 14.45
CA LEU A 112 -7.54 2.86 13.05
C LEU A 112 -7.11 1.40 12.90
N LEU A 113 -6.25 0.87 13.78
CA LEU A 113 -5.89 -0.56 13.78
C LEU A 113 -7.10 -1.46 14.05
N LEU A 114 -8.01 -1.04 14.95
CA LEU A 114 -9.26 -1.77 15.21
C LEU A 114 -10.20 -1.71 14.01
N ILE A 115 -10.35 -0.55 13.39
CA ILE A 115 -11.16 -0.37 12.17
C ILE A 115 -10.61 -1.23 11.04
N LEU A 116 -9.29 -1.20 10.82
CA LEU A 116 -8.56 -2.03 9.85
C LEU A 116 -8.82 -3.52 10.09
N ALA A 117 -8.73 -3.98 11.34
CA ALA A 117 -8.98 -5.37 11.73
C ALA A 117 -10.43 -5.78 11.48
N GLN A 118 -11.39 -4.89 11.77
CA GLN A 118 -12.81 -5.14 11.56
C GLN A 118 -13.15 -5.24 10.05
N PHE A 119 -12.61 -4.34 9.22
CA PHE A 119 -12.77 -4.42 7.77
C PHE A 119 -12.11 -5.67 7.20
N TRP A 120 -10.91 -6.03 7.68
CA TRP A 120 -10.25 -7.28 7.29
C TRP A 120 -11.13 -8.50 7.56
N PHE A 121 -11.73 -8.58 8.76
CA PHE A 121 -12.63 -9.67 9.11
C PHE A 121 -13.86 -9.74 8.19
N TRP A 122 -14.49 -8.60 7.88
CA TRP A 122 -15.63 -8.56 6.96
C TRP A 122 -15.25 -8.98 5.55
N ILE A 123 -14.14 -8.45 5.01
CA ILE A 123 -13.62 -8.82 3.69
C ILE A 123 -13.32 -10.32 3.63
N ALA A 124 -12.70 -10.88 4.67
CA ALA A 124 -12.42 -12.31 4.73
C ALA A 124 -13.71 -13.15 4.67
N GLY A 125 -14.80 -12.68 5.29
CA GLY A 125 -16.14 -13.26 5.16
C GLY A 125 -16.67 -13.17 3.73
N ASP A 126 -16.55 -12.01 3.08
CA ASP A 126 -16.99 -11.78 1.70
C ASP A 126 -16.23 -12.65 0.68
N LEU A 127 -14.92 -12.82 0.91
CA LEU A 127 -14.04 -13.71 0.14
C LEU A 127 -14.18 -15.19 0.52
N ARG A 128 -15.02 -15.49 1.52
CA ARG A 128 -15.26 -16.83 2.08
C ARG A 128 -13.97 -17.55 2.47
N LEU A 129 -13.01 -16.82 3.04
CA LEU A 129 -11.72 -17.37 3.46
C LEU A 129 -11.92 -18.37 4.62
N ASN A 130 -11.15 -19.45 4.59
CA ASN A 130 -11.02 -20.32 5.75
C ASN A 130 -10.26 -19.63 6.90
N VAL A 131 -10.36 -20.19 8.10
CA VAL A 131 -9.77 -19.60 9.32
C VAL A 131 -8.25 -19.42 9.22
N LYS A 132 -7.53 -20.32 8.54
CA LYS A 132 -6.06 -20.18 8.39
C LYS A 132 -5.72 -19.03 7.46
N ALA A 133 -6.45 -18.87 6.35
CA ALA A 133 -6.29 -17.75 5.44
C ALA A 133 -6.68 -16.41 6.10
N LEU A 134 -7.72 -16.40 6.93
CA LEU A 134 -8.10 -15.24 7.76
C LEU A 134 -6.92 -14.77 8.64
N TRP A 135 -6.26 -15.69 9.35
CA TRP A 135 -5.09 -15.36 10.18
C TRP A 135 -3.85 -15.03 9.34
N ALA A 136 -3.65 -15.68 8.19
CA ALA A 136 -2.55 -15.33 7.29
C ALA A 136 -2.64 -13.88 6.81
N GLY A 137 -3.84 -13.42 6.43
CA GLY A 137 -4.01 -12.02 6.02
C GLY A 137 -3.91 -11.03 7.18
N PHE A 138 -4.33 -11.42 8.39
CA PHE A 138 -4.05 -10.64 9.59
C PHE A 138 -2.53 -10.48 9.79
N ILE A 139 -1.76 -11.57 9.74
CA ILE A 139 -0.30 -11.52 9.86
C ILE A 139 0.30 -10.63 8.77
N VAL A 140 -0.10 -10.76 7.52
CA VAL A 140 0.43 -9.94 6.42
C VAL A 140 0.11 -8.46 6.61
N LEU A 141 -1.12 -8.13 7.04
CA LEU A 141 -1.55 -6.74 7.24
C LEU A 141 -0.88 -6.08 8.44
N PHE A 142 -0.62 -6.82 9.52
CA PHE A 142 -0.22 -6.26 10.81
C PHE A 142 1.22 -6.55 11.23
N PHE A 143 1.84 -7.64 10.77
CA PHE A 143 3.21 -8.02 11.16
C PHE A 143 4.22 -7.60 10.10
N ASN A 144 4.39 -6.29 9.95
CA ASN A 144 5.32 -5.67 9.01
C ASN A 144 5.95 -4.41 9.63
N PHE A 145 7.00 -3.88 9.00
CA PHE A 145 7.75 -2.72 9.50
C PHE A 145 6.87 -1.49 9.63
N MET A 146 5.98 -1.24 8.66
CA MET A 146 5.05 -0.12 8.71
C MET A 146 4.25 -0.11 10.01
N ILE A 147 3.55 -1.20 10.33
CA ILE A 147 2.64 -1.26 11.46
C ILE A 147 3.36 -1.41 12.81
N LEU A 148 4.38 -2.27 12.90
CA LEU A 148 4.99 -2.61 14.19
C LEU A 148 6.17 -1.72 14.59
N LYS A 149 6.73 -0.93 13.66
CA LYS A 149 7.88 -0.09 13.96
C LYS A 149 7.74 1.35 13.48
N TYR A 150 7.32 1.56 12.23
CA TYR A 150 7.25 2.91 11.67
C TYR A 150 6.13 3.76 12.27
N ILE A 151 4.88 3.29 12.26
CA ILE A 151 3.72 4.02 12.82
C ILE A 151 3.90 4.33 14.31
N PRO A 152 4.35 3.39 15.17
CA PRO A 152 4.62 3.72 16.56
C PRO A 152 5.74 4.75 16.75
N TYR A 153 6.75 4.74 15.89
CA TYR A 153 7.89 5.65 15.96
C TYR A 153 7.55 7.06 15.44
N ILE A 154 6.88 7.15 14.28
CA ILE A 154 6.38 8.40 13.67
C ILE A 154 4.86 8.46 13.82
N GLN A 155 4.40 8.73 15.04
CA GLN A 155 2.97 8.71 15.37
C GLN A 155 2.18 9.77 14.61
N VAL A 156 2.74 10.98 14.46
CA VAL A 156 2.12 12.08 13.71
C VAL A 156 2.34 11.86 12.22
N SER A 157 1.52 10.99 11.64
CA SER A 157 1.55 10.66 10.23
C SER A 157 0.16 10.35 9.67
N THR A 158 0.01 10.47 8.34
CA THR A 158 -1.22 10.12 7.61
C THR A 158 -1.21 8.71 7.02
N ASP A 159 -0.13 7.95 7.19
CA ASP A 159 0.05 6.63 6.58
C ASP A 159 -0.99 5.59 7.02
N LEU A 160 -1.29 5.50 8.31
CA LEU A 160 -2.26 4.52 8.81
C LEU A 160 -3.70 4.91 8.42
N PHE A 161 -3.99 6.21 8.28
CA PHE A 161 -5.23 6.68 7.67
C PHE A 161 -5.33 6.20 6.21
N ALA A 162 -4.27 6.41 5.41
CA ALA A 162 -4.21 5.94 4.03
C ALA A 162 -4.40 4.42 3.92
N TYR A 163 -3.76 3.67 4.80
CA TYR A 163 -3.88 2.21 4.90
C TYR A 163 -5.32 1.77 5.21
N THR A 164 -5.96 2.44 6.16
CA THR A 164 -7.34 2.17 6.56
C THR A 164 -8.33 2.54 5.44
N ILE A 165 -8.10 3.66 4.75
CA ILE A 165 -8.88 4.07 3.56
C ILE A 165 -8.79 3.01 2.47
N GLY A 166 -7.59 2.47 2.22
CA GLY A 166 -7.38 1.39 1.26
C GLY A 166 -8.23 0.16 1.55
N ILE A 167 -8.21 -0.35 2.80
CA ILE A 167 -9.01 -1.52 3.15
C ILE A 167 -10.53 -1.22 3.14
N SER A 168 -10.91 0.01 3.50
CA SER A 168 -12.32 0.44 3.53
C SER A 168 -12.89 0.49 2.11
N LEU A 169 -12.12 1.04 1.16
CA LEU A 169 -12.48 1.09 -0.25
C LEU A 169 -12.75 -0.31 -0.79
N ILE A 170 -11.87 -1.28 -0.50
CA ILE A 170 -12.08 -2.63 -1.03
C ILE A 170 -13.26 -3.34 -0.38
N HIS A 171 -13.53 -3.13 0.90
CA HIS A 171 -14.73 -3.67 1.55
C HIS A 171 -16.00 -3.17 0.86
N PHE A 172 -16.15 -1.85 0.70
CA PHE A 172 -17.33 -1.29 0.04
C PHE A 172 -17.42 -1.66 -1.44
N TYR A 173 -16.27 -1.79 -2.11
CA TYR A 173 -16.20 -2.28 -3.48
C TYR A 173 -16.75 -3.69 -3.64
N LEU A 174 -16.31 -4.64 -2.80
CA LEU A 174 -16.77 -6.03 -2.83
C LEU A 174 -18.28 -6.15 -2.55
N LYS A 175 -18.86 -5.19 -1.83
CA LYS A 175 -20.31 -5.08 -1.55
C LYS A 175 -21.10 -4.34 -2.63
N ASP A 176 -20.44 -3.82 -3.66
CA ASP A 176 -21.02 -2.88 -4.64
C ASP A 176 -21.73 -1.67 -3.96
N ASN A 177 -21.24 -1.27 -2.78
CA ASN A 177 -21.79 -0.17 -1.98
C ASN A 177 -21.22 1.17 -2.45
N ILE A 178 -21.84 1.76 -3.49
CA ILE A 178 -21.39 3.01 -4.11
C ILE A 178 -21.28 4.15 -3.10
N LEU A 179 -22.25 4.28 -2.17
CA LEU A 179 -22.22 5.35 -1.17
C LEU A 179 -21.01 5.20 -0.24
N GLY A 180 -20.72 3.99 0.22
CA GLY A 180 -19.53 3.69 1.01
C GLY A 180 -18.23 4.00 0.26
N ILE A 181 -18.14 3.64 -1.03
CA ILE A 181 -16.99 3.99 -1.87
C ILE A 181 -16.87 5.51 -2.01
N PHE A 182 -17.97 6.23 -2.30
CA PHE A 182 -17.99 7.67 -2.46
C PHE A 182 -17.53 8.41 -1.20
N ILE A 183 -18.12 8.09 -0.03
CA ILE A 183 -17.72 8.69 1.25
C ILE A 183 -16.24 8.41 1.53
N THR A 184 -15.80 7.16 1.38
CA THR A 184 -14.40 6.77 1.59
C THR A 184 -13.46 7.48 0.60
N THR A 185 -13.91 7.76 -0.61
CA THR A 185 -13.15 8.52 -1.62
C THR A 185 -12.98 9.97 -1.22
N ILE A 186 -14.03 10.61 -0.70
CA ILE A 186 -13.96 11.99 -0.18
C ILE A 186 -12.99 12.05 0.99
N LEU A 187 -13.15 11.19 1.99
CA LEU A 187 -12.23 11.14 3.14
C LEU A 187 -10.80 10.84 2.68
N GLY A 188 -10.65 9.90 1.75
CA GLY A 188 -9.38 9.51 1.16
C GLY A 188 -8.69 10.66 0.42
N ALA A 189 -9.41 11.52 -0.29
CA ALA A 189 -8.84 12.64 -1.04
C ALA A 189 -8.12 13.66 -0.15
N PHE A 190 -8.45 13.71 1.14
CA PHE A 190 -7.83 14.56 2.16
C PHE A 190 -6.93 13.79 3.13
N CYS A 191 -6.76 12.47 2.95
CA CYS A 191 -5.81 11.64 3.68
C CYS A 191 -4.60 11.26 2.82
N TRP A 192 -4.83 10.93 1.55
CA TRP A 192 -3.82 10.40 0.65
C TRP A 192 -4.08 10.72 -0.83
N PRO A 193 -3.08 11.25 -1.59
CA PRO A 193 -3.29 11.73 -2.96
C PRO A 193 -3.85 10.70 -3.95
N THR A 194 -3.49 9.42 -3.81
CA THR A 194 -3.91 8.38 -4.77
C THR A 194 -5.32 7.85 -4.51
N ALA A 195 -5.88 8.09 -3.32
CA ALA A 195 -7.17 7.52 -2.93
C ALA A 195 -8.33 8.00 -3.82
N VAL A 196 -8.27 9.27 -4.27
CA VAL A 196 -9.29 9.84 -5.18
C VAL A 196 -9.39 9.06 -6.48
N TYR A 197 -8.25 8.69 -7.09
CA TYR A 197 -8.21 7.96 -8.35
C TYR A 197 -8.73 6.53 -8.18
N ILE A 198 -8.35 5.85 -7.10
CA ILE A 198 -8.82 4.49 -6.79
C ILE A 198 -10.33 4.48 -6.61
N GLY A 199 -10.82 5.36 -5.75
CA GLY A 199 -12.24 5.49 -5.44
C GLY A 199 -13.06 5.85 -6.68
N GLY A 200 -12.59 6.79 -7.49
CA GLY A 200 -13.20 7.13 -8.76
C GLY A 200 -13.29 5.94 -9.72
N VAL A 201 -12.21 5.17 -9.90
CA VAL A 201 -12.22 3.94 -10.72
C VAL A 201 -13.22 2.91 -10.17
N MET A 202 -13.25 2.70 -8.86
CA MET A 202 -14.18 1.76 -8.21
C MET A 202 -15.65 2.18 -8.31
N ILE A 203 -15.93 3.50 -8.32
CA ILE A 203 -17.28 4.03 -8.61
C ILE A 203 -17.66 3.75 -10.07
N MET A 204 -16.76 4.06 -11.01
CA MET A 204 -17.01 3.91 -12.45
C MET A 204 -17.26 2.46 -12.86
N PHE A 205 -16.52 1.51 -12.26
CA PHE A 205 -16.53 0.11 -12.64
C PHE A 205 -16.97 -0.79 -11.47
N PRO A 206 -18.21 -1.31 -11.46
CA PRO A 206 -18.73 -2.18 -10.40
C PRO A 206 -17.82 -3.38 -10.10
N CYS A 207 -17.88 -3.88 -8.86
CA CYS A 207 -17.39 -5.23 -8.60
C CYS A 207 -18.37 -6.24 -9.21
N LEU A 208 -17.86 -7.15 -10.02
CA LEU A 208 -18.60 -8.34 -10.37
C LEU A 208 -18.47 -9.30 -9.19
N VAL A 209 -19.60 -9.59 -8.53
CA VAL A 209 -19.68 -10.66 -7.52
C VAL A 209 -18.98 -11.89 -8.12
N PHE A 210 -18.15 -12.60 -7.33
CA PHE A 210 -17.42 -13.82 -7.71
C PHE A 210 -18.33 -14.82 -8.42
N ARG A 211 -18.58 -14.61 -9.71
CA ARG A 211 -19.20 -15.58 -10.58
C ARG A 211 -18.10 -16.58 -10.82
N SER A 212 -18.37 -17.83 -10.47
CA SER A 212 -17.51 -18.97 -10.77
C SER A 212 -17.49 -19.22 -12.26
N ASP A 213 -17.14 -18.21 -13.05
CA ASP A 213 -16.83 -18.36 -14.45
C ASP A 213 -15.50 -19.10 -14.46
N GLN A 214 -15.60 -20.42 -14.30
CA GLN A 214 -14.56 -21.39 -14.65
C GLN A 214 -14.36 -21.43 -16.16
N GLU A 215 -14.48 -20.30 -16.86
CA GLU A 215 -14.01 -20.17 -18.23
C GLU A 215 -12.48 -20.14 -18.20
N GLU A 216 -11.92 -21.30 -17.89
CA GLU A 216 -10.51 -21.64 -18.00
C GLU A 216 -10.00 -21.28 -19.39
N ASN A 217 -8.90 -20.52 -19.41
CA ASN A 217 -7.90 -20.53 -20.48
C ASN A 217 -8.42 -20.44 -21.92
N LYS A 218 -9.49 -19.69 -22.18
CA LYS A 218 -9.76 -19.28 -23.57
C LYS A 218 -8.61 -18.38 -24.03
N LYS A 219 -7.90 -18.80 -25.10
CA LYS A 219 -6.73 -18.11 -25.63
C LYS A 219 -7.07 -16.64 -25.91
N VAL A 220 -6.25 -15.73 -25.38
CA VAL A 220 -6.34 -14.29 -25.69
C VAL A 220 -6.09 -14.10 -27.20
N PRO A 221 -6.91 -13.31 -27.90
CA PRO A 221 -6.77 -13.17 -29.35
C PRO A 221 -5.47 -12.43 -29.66
N TYR A 222 -4.76 -12.89 -30.70
CA TYR A 222 -3.58 -12.23 -31.27
C TYR A 222 -2.44 -11.85 -30.30
N ARG A 223 -2.38 -12.47 -29.11
CA ARG A 223 -1.44 -12.09 -28.04
C ARG A 223 -1.49 -10.58 -27.71
N SER A 224 -2.68 -9.98 -27.70
CA SER A 224 -2.84 -8.55 -27.39
C SER A 224 -2.31 -8.15 -26.02
N ASP A 225 -2.23 -9.08 -25.06
CA ASP A 225 -1.58 -8.92 -23.78
C ASP A 225 -0.08 -8.63 -23.92
N TRP A 226 0.60 -9.31 -24.85
CA TRP A 226 2.01 -9.05 -25.16
C TRP A 226 2.23 -7.69 -25.79
N LEU A 227 1.32 -7.25 -26.68
CA LEU A 227 1.41 -5.94 -27.31
C LEU A 227 1.24 -4.80 -26.29
N ILE A 228 0.28 -4.93 -25.36
CA ILE A 228 0.09 -3.93 -24.30
C ILE A 228 1.31 -3.90 -23.37
N ALA A 229 1.77 -5.06 -22.89
CA ALA A 229 2.93 -5.14 -22.01
C ALA A 229 4.22 -4.62 -22.72
N GLY A 230 4.41 -4.97 -23.99
CA GLY A 230 5.50 -4.48 -24.83
C GLY A 230 5.43 -2.97 -25.06
N GLY A 231 4.25 -2.42 -25.33
CA GLY A 231 4.04 -0.98 -25.46
C GLY A 231 4.39 -0.20 -24.18
N ILE A 232 4.00 -0.73 -23.01
CA ILE A 232 4.39 -0.17 -21.72
C ILE A 232 5.93 -0.25 -21.55
N CYS A 233 6.56 -1.37 -21.92
CA CYS A 233 8.02 -1.51 -21.87
C CYS A 233 8.75 -0.51 -22.79
N VAL A 234 8.23 -0.23 -23.99
CA VAL A 234 8.76 0.80 -24.89
C VAL A 234 8.67 2.19 -24.25
N TRP A 235 7.58 2.48 -23.56
CA TRP A 235 7.46 3.73 -22.82
C TRP A 235 8.45 3.81 -21.65
N VAL A 236 8.66 2.70 -20.92
CA VAL A 236 9.69 2.60 -19.87
C VAL A 236 11.11 2.78 -20.43
N LEU A 237 11.40 2.25 -21.63
CA LEU A 237 12.65 2.49 -22.37
C LEU A 237 12.86 3.98 -22.68
N PHE A 238 11.81 4.70 -23.07
CA PHE A 238 11.90 6.13 -23.31
C PHE A 238 12.24 6.90 -22.02
N GLN A 239 11.60 6.56 -20.89
CA GLN A 239 11.95 7.15 -19.58
C GLN A 239 13.40 6.87 -19.20
N PHE A 240 13.91 5.67 -19.49
CA PHE A 240 15.30 5.32 -19.20
C PHE A 240 16.30 6.11 -20.01
N GLN A 241 16.06 6.34 -21.31
CA GLN A 241 16.93 7.19 -22.13
C GLN A 241 17.03 8.61 -21.55
N PHE A 242 15.90 9.15 -21.08
CA PHE A 242 15.89 10.44 -20.38
C PHE A 242 16.74 10.42 -19.10
N ILE A 243 16.65 9.34 -18.30
CA ILE A 243 17.43 9.19 -17.07
C ILE A 243 18.93 9.10 -17.37
N VAL A 244 19.34 8.23 -18.29
CA VAL A 244 20.74 8.05 -18.68
C VAL A 244 21.32 9.37 -19.20
N HIS A 245 20.60 10.06 -20.10
CA HIS A 245 21.01 11.37 -20.59
C HIS A 245 21.09 12.41 -19.46
N GLY A 246 20.13 12.40 -18.54
CA GLY A 246 20.10 13.30 -17.38
C GLY A 246 21.24 13.09 -16.39
N ILE A 247 21.69 11.84 -16.20
CA ILE A 247 22.87 11.49 -15.39
C ILE A 247 24.13 11.94 -16.13
N GLN A 248 24.29 11.59 -17.40
CA GLN A 248 25.48 11.92 -18.21
C GLN A 248 25.71 13.42 -18.36
N THR A 249 24.64 14.21 -18.48
CA THR A 249 24.72 15.68 -18.57
C THR A 249 24.82 16.38 -17.22
N GLY A 250 24.74 15.63 -16.12
CA GLY A 250 24.72 16.18 -14.77
C GLY A 250 23.42 16.90 -14.37
N ARG A 251 22.44 17.02 -15.27
CA ARG A 251 21.20 17.76 -15.05
C ARG A 251 20.40 17.21 -13.86
N LEU A 252 20.33 15.88 -13.70
CA LEU A 252 19.57 15.29 -12.59
C LEU A 252 20.19 15.54 -11.21
N TYR A 253 21.51 15.77 -11.15
CA TYR A 253 22.19 16.16 -9.92
C TYR A 253 21.92 17.63 -9.56
N GLN A 254 21.71 18.49 -10.57
CA GLN A 254 21.43 19.91 -10.39
C GLN A 254 19.97 20.21 -10.08
N THR A 255 19.02 19.42 -10.60
CA THR A 255 17.56 19.63 -10.38
C THR A 255 17.08 19.26 -8.97
N GLY A 256 17.99 18.83 -8.10
CA GLY A 256 17.66 18.47 -6.73
C GLY A 256 16.92 17.15 -6.57
N VAL A 257 16.75 16.37 -7.64
CA VAL A 257 16.18 15.01 -7.58
C VAL A 257 17.01 14.12 -6.64
N PHE A 258 18.31 14.41 -6.50
CA PHE A 258 19.22 13.76 -5.55
C PHE A 258 19.72 14.69 -4.41
N SER A 259 19.21 15.93 -4.27
CA SER A 259 19.86 16.95 -3.41
C SER A 259 19.59 16.82 -1.91
N THR A 260 18.77 15.88 -1.46
CA THR A 260 18.40 15.75 -0.04
C THR A 260 18.82 14.39 0.53
N GLY A 261 20.11 14.05 0.38
CA GLY A 261 20.69 12.88 1.02
C GLY A 261 20.18 11.52 0.52
N ALA A 262 19.48 11.48 -0.61
CA ALA A 262 19.13 10.23 -1.28
C ALA A 262 20.40 9.55 -1.83
N ASN A 263 20.42 8.22 -1.86
CA ASN A 263 21.53 7.50 -2.48
C ASN A 263 21.56 7.76 -3.99
N ARG A 264 22.78 7.87 -4.51
CA ARG A 264 23.00 7.97 -5.95
C ARG A 264 22.73 6.60 -6.59
N PRO A 265 22.28 6.58 -7.87
CA PRO A 265 22.21 5.33 -8.61
C PRO A 265 23.59 4.65 -8.66
N LEU A 266 23.60 3.33 -8.54
CA LEU A 266 24.81 2.55 -8.81
C LEU A 266 25.04 2.52 -10.32
N GLU A 267 25.81 3.46 -10.83
CA GLU A 267 26.03 3.65 -12.28
C GLU A 267 26.49 2.35 -12.98
N GLN A 268 27.34 1.56 -12.32
CA GLN A 268 27.84 0.27 -12.82
C GLN A 268 26.72 -0.78 -13.03
N TRP A 269 25.62 -0.66 -12.29
CA TRP A 269 24.50 -1.61 -12.29
C TRP A 269 23.23 -1.03 -12.92
N LEU A 270 23.28 0.20 -13.43
CA LEU A 270 22.11 0.93 -13.94
C LEU A 270 21.37 0.16 -15.03
N TYR A 271 22.09 -0.42 -15.99
CA TYR A 271 21.51 -1.24 -17.06
C TYR A 271 20.86 -2.53 -16.53
N LEU A 272 21.46 -3.18 -15.53
CA LEU A 272 20.88 -4.36 -14.90
C LEU A 272 19.58 -3.99 -14.16
N SER A 273 19.60 -2.92 -13.37
CA SER A 273 18.41 -2.39 -12.70
C SER A 273 17.28 -2.15 -13.69
N PHE A 274 17.62 -1.57 -14.84
CA PHE A 274 16.66 -1.27 -15.88
C PHE A 274 16.10 -2.53 -16.55
N ILE A 275 16.93 -3.52 -16.88
CA ILE A 275 16.47 -4.81 -17.40
C ILE A 275 15.50 -5.48 -16.42
N ILE A 276 15.80 -5.44 -15.12
CA ILE A 276 14.91 -6.00 -14.10
C ILE A 276 13.57 -5.26 -14.05
N VAL A 277 13.57 -3.92 -14.13
CA VAL A 277 12.32 -3.14 -14.20
C VAL A 277 11.52 -3.49 -15.45
N LEU A 278 12.16 -3.63 -16.62
CA LEU A 278 11.49 -4.05 -17.85
C LEU A 278 10.89 -5.44 -17.72
N LEU A 279 11.64 -6.41 -17.19
CA LEU A 279 11.14 -7.77 -16.97
C LEU A 279 9.96 -7.78 -15.99
N TYR A 280 10.06 -7.02 -14.90
CA TYR A 280 8.98 -6.86 -13.94
C TYR A 280 7.72 -6.29 -14.59
N VAL A 281 7.83 -5.15 -15.28
CA VAL A 281 6.72 -4.50 -15.96
C VAL A 281 6.13 -5.41 -17.02
N PHE A 282 6.95 -6.02 -17.87
CA PHE A 282 6.48 -6.92 -18.91
C PHE A 282 5.68 -8.09 -18.33
N VAL A 283 6.27 -8.84 -17.40
CA VAL A 283 5.64 -10.04 -16.83
C VAL A 283 4.39 -9.68 -16.03
N ALA A 284 4.46 -8.63 -15.21
CA ALA A 284 3.35 -8.24 -14.35
C ALA A 284 2.13 -7.76 -15.18
N PHE A 285 2.35 -6.89 -16.16
CA PHE A 285 1.27 -6.39 -17.02
C PHE A 285 0.79 -7.42 -18.03
N GLN A 286 1.66 -8.26 -18.59
CA GLN A 286 1.25 -9.34 -19.49
C GLN A 286 0.29 -10.29 -18.79
N LYS A 287 0.63 -10.75 -17.58
CA LYS A 287 -0.23 -11.65 -16.79
C LYS A 287 -1.52 -10.96 -16.33
N LEU A 288 -1.44 -9.69 -15.91
CA LEU A 288 -2.64 -8.93 -15.52
C LEU A 288 -3.60 -8.70 -16.68
N PHE A 289 -3.09 -8.47 -17.90
CA PHE A 289 -3.92 -8.29 -19.09
C PHE A 289 -4.22 -9.58 -19.85
N HIS A 290 -3.74 -10.73 -19.38
CA HIS A 290 -4.07 -12.04 -19.93
C HIS A 290 -5.50 -12.47 -19.53
N TYR A 291 -6.50 -11.72 -19.99
CA TYR A 291 -7.91 -11.94 -19.72
C TYR A 291 -8.76 -11.65 -20.95
N LEU A 292 -9.28 -12.70 -21.60
CA LEU A 292 -10.00 -12.62 -22.87
C LEU A 292 -11.12 -11.56 -22.86
N LYS A 293 -11.88 -11.46 -21.76
CA LYS A 293 -13.02 -10.54 -21.67
C LYS A 293 -12.61 -9.06 -21.81
N LEU A 294 -11.37 -8.68 -21.49
CA LEU A 294 -10.87 -7.30 -21.69
C LEU A 294 -10.84 -6.88 -23.15
N TYR A 295 -10.79 -7.83 -24.08
CA TYR A 295 -10.74 -7.56 -25.52
C TYR A 295 -12.12 -7.65 -26.17
N GLN A 296 -13.16 -7.88 -25.39
CA GLN A 296 -14.54 -7.96 -25.86
C GLN A 296 -15.26 -6.65 -25.55
N TRP A 297 -15.63 -5.89 -26.57
CA TRP A 297 -16.37 -4.63 -26.41
C TRP A 297 -17.70 -4.82 -25.65
N THR A 298 -18.37 -5.96 -25.84
CA THR A 298 -19.58 -6.33 -25.10
C THR A 298 -19.35 -6.40 -23.59
N TYR A 299 -18.18 -6.88 -23.16
CA TYR A 299 -17.80 -6.91 -21.76
C TYR A 299 -17.65 -5.49 -21.19
N TRP A 300 -16.92 -4.60 -21.87
CA TRP A 300 -16.80 -3.20 -21.44
C TRP A 300 -18.14 -2.49 -21.32
N LYS A 301 -19.02 -2.66 -22.31
CA LYS A 301 -20.40 -2.15 -22.27
C LYS A 301 -21.19 -2.67 -21.08
N SER A 302 -20.99 -3.92 -20.68
CA SER A 302 -21.67 -4.50 -19.52
C SER A 302 -21.20 -3.91 -18.18
N GLN A 303 -19.95 -3.44 -18.11
CA GLN A 303 -19.36 -2.87 -16.90
C GLN A 303 -19.64 -1.37 -16.78
N LEU A 304 -19.64 -0.65 -17.90
CA LEU A 304 -19.79 0.79 -17.95
C LEU A 304 -21.26 1.21 -17.91
N LYS A 305 -21.77 1.49 -16.71
CA LYS A 305 -23.06 2.16 -16.53
C LYS A 305 -22.86 3.68 -16.69
N PRO A 306 -23.55 4.38 -17.61
CA PRO A 306 -23.35 5.82 -17.84
C PRO A 306 -23.45 6.67 -16.56
N VAL A 307 -24.42 6.37 -15.70
CA VAL A 307 -24.58 7.05 -14.40
C VAL A 307 -23.33 6.90 -13.52
N ARG A 308 -22.76 5.70 -13.44
CA ARG A 308 -21.54 5.46 -12.65
C ARG A 308 -20.32 6.15 -13.24
N LEU A 309 -20.23 6.20 -14.57
CA LEU A 309 -19.18 6.95 -15.26
C LEU A 309 -19.26 8.43 -14.93
N VAL A 310 -20.45 9.04 -15.02
CA VAL A 310 -20.67 10.45 -14.69
C VAL A 310 -20.39 10.73 -13.22
N VAL A 311 -20.89 9.90 -12.30
CA VAL A 311 -20.65 10.08 -10.85
C VAL A 311 -19.16 9.92 -10.53
N GLY A 312 -18.49 8.91 -11.08
CA GLY A 312 -17.07 8.69 -10.84
C GLY A 312 -16.20 9.82 -11.38
N MET A 313 -16.40 10.22 -12.65
CA MET A 313 -15.68 11.35 -13.27
C MET A 313 -15.99 12.68 -12.58
N GLY A 314 -17.27 12.91 -12.24
CA GLY A 314 -17.71 14.10 -11.51
C GLY A 314 -17.07 14.18 -10.12
N THR A 315 -16.99 13.05 -9.40
CA THR A 315 -16.30 12.97 -8.09
C THR A 315 -14.81 13.30 -8.23
N LEU A 316 -14.13 12.70 -9.22
CA LEU A 316 -12.72 12.97 -9.49
C LEU A 316 -12.47 14.46 -9.78
N LEU A 317 -13.25 15.04 -10.69
CA LEU A 317 -13.12 16.44 -11.09
C LEU A 317 -13.44 17.37 -9.91
N ALA A 318 -14.55 17.15 -9.21
CA ALA A 318 -14.95 17.98 -8.08
C ALA A 318 -13.90 17.98 -6.96
N LEU A 319 -13.39 16.81 -6.57
CA LEU A 319 -12.38 16.70 -5.52
C LEU A 319 -11.04 17.29 -5.96
N LYS A 320 -10.63 17.13 -7.22
CA LYS A 320 -9.39 17.76 -7.71
C LYS A 320 -9.51 19.27 -7.79
N THR A 321 -10.64 19.80 -8.27
CA THR A 321 -10.91 21.24 -8.26
C THR A 321 -10.91 21.78 -6.83
N LEU A 322 -11.53 21.07 -5.89
CA LEU A 322 -11.58 21.48 -4.48
C LEU A 322 -10.18 21.49 -3.83
N VAL A 323 -9.39 20.42 -4.01
CA VAL A 323 -8.00 20.37 -3.54
C VAL A 323 -7.18 21.51 -4.14
N PHE A 324 -7.35 21.76 -5.44
CA PHE A 324 -6.65 22.82 -6.14
C PHE A 324 -7.06 24.21 -5.64
N SER A 325 -8.35 24.45 -5.39
CA SER A 325 -8.84 25.74 -4.88
C SER A 325 -8.42 26.04 -3.45
N LEU A 326 -8.15 25.00 -2.65
CA LEU A 326 -7.67 25.14 -1.28
C LEU A 326 -6.13 25.27 -1.21
N ALA A 327 -5.42 24.88 -2.28
CA ALA A 327 -3.97 24.93 -2.33
C ALA A 327 -3.47 26.30 -2.80
N HIS A 328 -2.52 26.87 -2.05
CA HIS A 328 -1.92 28.15 -2.41
C HIS A 328 -0.74 28.02 -3.37
N ARG A 329 0.06 26.98 -3.15
CA ARG A 329 1.20 26.64 -3.98
C ARG A 329 0.88 25.37 -4.73
N HIS A 330 0.95 25.43 -6.05
CA HIS A 330 0.98 24.21 -6.86
C HIS A 330 2.17 23.36 -6.40
N GLY A 331 1.90 22.08 -6.20
CA GLY A 331 2.84 21.17 -5.58
C GLY A 331 4.17 21.11 -6.30
N PHE A 332 5.18 20.76 -5.52
CA PHE A 332 6.51 20.45 -6.01
C PHE A 332 6.56 19.19 -6.90
N PHE A 333 5.44 18.44 -7.02
CA PHE A 333 5.36 17.14 -7.70
C PHE A 333 4.30 17.13 -8.82
N PRO A 334 4.55 17.80 -9.96
CA PRO A 334 3.73 17.60 -11.15
C PRO A 334 3.78 16.13 -11.62
N LEU A 335 2.77 15.69 -12.37
CA LEU A 335 2.64 14.30 -12.80
C LEU A 335 3.86 13.79 -13.57
N ASP A 336 4.48 14.65 -14.38
CA ASP A 336 5.70 14.31 -15.12
C ASP A 336 6.89 14.08 -14.18
N TYR A 337 7.02 14.89 -13.12
CA TYR A 337 8.03 14.69 -12.08
C TYR A 337 7.77 13.38 -11.33
N LEU A 338 6.52 13.08 -10.95
CA LEU A 338 6.18 11.82 -10.29
C LEU A 338 6.57 10.62 -11.17
N ILE A 339 6.22 10.65 -12.46
CA ILE A 339 6.58 9.60 -13.43
C ILE A 339 8.11 9.43 -13.50
N LYS A 340 8.85 10.54 -13.66
CA LYS A 340 10.32 10.50 -13.69
C LYS A 340 10.88 9.93 -12.39
N ASN A 341 10.34 10.35 -11.24
CA ASN A 341 10.79 9.92 -9.92
C ASN A 341 10.56 8.42 -9.68
N ILE A 342 9.44 7.86 -10.15
CA ILE A 342 9.15 6.42 -10.12
C ILE A 342 10.28 5.62 -10.77
N PHE A 343 10.70 6.02 -11.98
CA PHE A 343 11.75 5.30 -12.69
C PHE A 343 13.16 5.60 -12.18
N ILE A 344 13.45 6.85 -11.83
CA ILE A 344 14.76 7.23 -11.27
C ILE A 344 15.02 6.45 -9.99
N THR A 345 14.07 6.46 -9.06
CA THR A 345 14.24 5.78 -7.77
C THR A 345 14.20 4.25 -7.94
N GLY A 346 13.29 3.73 -8.77
CA GLY A 346 13.19 2.29 -9.03
C GLY A 346 14.43 1.67 -9.68
N THR A 347 15.21 2.46 -10.42
CA THR A 347 16.43 2.02 -11.11
C THR A 347 17.72 2.32 -10.36
N MET A 348 17.66 2.93 -9.17
CA MET A 348 18.86 3.26 -8.36
C MET A 348 19.73 2.03 -8.09
N GLN A 349 19.12 0.87 -7.82
CA GLN A 349 19.79 -0.39 -7.56
C GLN A 349 18.95 -1.56 -8.10
N PRO A 350 19.56 -2.71 -8.48
CA PRO A 350 18.85 -3.83 -9.07
C PRO A 350 17.70 -4.33 -8.20
N ALA A 351 16.48 -4.42 -8.75
CA ALA A 351 15.30 -4.87 -7.97
C ALA A 351 15.06 -4.10 -6.64
N SER A 352 15.55 -2.86 -6.49
CA SER A 352 15.48 -2.12 -5.22
C SER A 352 14.06 -1.99 -4.70
N PHE A 353 13.10 -1.74 -5.59
CA PHE A 353 11.69 -1.66 -5.27
C PHE A 353 11.12 -2.95 -4.67
N LEU A 354 11.54 -4.14 -5.13
CA LEU A 354 11.11 -5.41 -4.54
C LEU A 354 11.66 -5.59 -3.13
N VAL A 355 12.94 -5.24 -2.94
CA VAL A 355 13.59 -5.29 -1.62
C VAL A 355 12.88 -4.36 -0.66
N THR A 356 12.67 -3.10 -1.04
CA THR A 356 12.09 -2.09 -0.16
C THR A 356 10.64 -2.39 0.18
N HIS A 357 9.81 -2.78 -0.81
CA HIS A 357 8.43 -3.18 -0.55
C HIS A 357 8.35 -4.38 0.38
N THR A 358 9.25 -5.36 0.24
CA THR A 358 9.30 -6.52 1.14
C THR A 358 9.78 -6.14 2.54
N VAL A 359 10.76 -5.25 2.66
CA VAL A 359 11.23 -4.73 3.95
C VAL A 359 10.12 -3.95 4.67
N TYR A 360 9.38 -3.12 3.93
CA TYR A 360 8.38 -2.22 4.49
C TYR A 360 7.05 -2.95 4.81
N PHE A 361 6.52 -3.71 3.85
CA PHE A 361 5.23 -4.41 3.96
C PHE A 361 5.33 -5.89 4.36
N GLY A 362 6.54 -6.44 4.46
CA GLY A 362 6.79 -7.79 4.96
C GLY A 362 6.43 -8.91 3.97
N CYS A 363 6.02 -10.06 4.51
CA CYS A 363 5.91 -11.32 3.78
C CYS A 363 4.82 -11.36 2.69
N GLY A 364 3.88 -10.41 2.70
CA GLY A 364 2.82 -10.33 1.69
C GLY A 364 3.37 -10.19 0.27
N VAL A 365 4.44 -9.40 0.11
CA VAL A 365 5.11 -9.22 -1.18
C VAL A 365 5.76 -10.53 -1.66
N GLY A 366 6.43 -11.25 -0.75
CA GLY A 366 7.02 -12.56 -1.04
C GLY A 366 5.98 -13.61 -1.44
N LEU A 367 4.82 -13.65 -0.77
CA LEU A 367 3.72 -14.53 -1.15
C LEU A 367 3.20 -14.21 -2.56
N LEU A 368 3.01 -12.91 -2.88
CA LEU A 368 2.52 -12.46 -4.18
C LEU A 368 3.39 -12.98 -5.33
N LEU A 369 4.71 -13.05 -5.18
CA LEU A 369 5.63 -13.56 -6.22
C LEU A 369 5.25 -14.99 -6.68
N PHE A 370 4.86 -15.86 -5.75
CA PHE A 370 4.54 -17.26 -6.06
C PHE A 370 3.09 -17.49 -6.47
N VAL A 371 2.18 -16.60 -6.07
CA VAL A 371 0.75 -16.74 -6.38
C VAL A 371 0.28 -15.75 -7.44
N PHE A 372 1.17 -15.02 -8.10
CA PHE A 372 0.82 -13.91 -9.00
C PHE A 372 -0.21 -14.30 -10.09
N ASP A 373 -0.06 -15.49 -10.70
CA ASP A 373 -1.02 -15.97 -11.71
C ASP A 373 -2.41 -16.20 -11.12
N ARG A 374 -2.48 -16.79 -9.92
CA ARG A 374 -3.76 -17.00 -9.21
C ARG A 374 -4.32 -15.67 -8.72
N PHE A 375 -3.47 -14.76 -8.28
CA PHE A 375 -3.83 -13.41 -7.90
C PHE A 375 -4.48 -12.68 -9.07
N CYS A 376 -3.87 -12.66 -10.25
CA CYS A 376 -4.47 -12.05 -11.44
C CYS A 376 -5.86 -12.65 -11.74
N ARG A 377 -6.02 -13.99 -11.67
CA ARG A 377 -7.33 -14.64 -11.86
C ARG A 377 -8.37 -14.19 -10.82
N VAL A 378 -7.97 -14.07 -9.56
CA VAL A 378 -8.85 -13.54 -8.50
C VAL A 378 -9.24 -12.09 -8.81
N ILE A 379 -8.28 -11.25 -9.22
CA ILE A 379 -8.56 -9.86 -9.63
C ILE A 379 -9.52 -9.80 -10.84
N HIS A 380 -9.32 -10.65 -11.85
CA HIS A 380 -10.18 -10.72 -13.03
C HIS A 380 -11.62 -11.05 -12.69
N SER A 381 -11.83 -11.90 -11.68
CA SER A 381 -13.16 -12.27 -11.21
C SER A 381 -13.92 -11.12 -10.54
N CYS A 382 -13.22 -10.10 -10.04
CA CYS A 382 -13.83 -8.91 -9.44
C CYS A 382 -14.21 -7.84 -10.48
N GLY A 383 -13.73 -7.93 -11.72
CA GLY A 383 -14.10 -7.02 -12.81
C GLY A 383 -13.04 -5.96 -13.17
N VAL A 384 -13.40 -5.09 -14.11
CA VAL A 384 -12.47 -4.14 -14.75
C VAL A 384 -11.91 -3.11 -13.77
N GLY A 385 -12.70 -2.65 -12.80
CA GLY A 385 -12.27 -1.65 -11.83
C GLY A 385 -11.04 -2.09 -11.07
N LEU A 386 -11.05 -3.31 -10.53
CA LEU A 386 -9.92 -3.84 -9.79
C LEU A 386 -8.71 -4.17 -10.68
N ILE A 387 -8.92 -4.52 -11.95
CA ILE A 387 -7.84 -4.69 -12.92
C ILE A 387 -7.11 -3.36 -13.14
N ILE A 388 -7.85 -2.26 -13.38
CA ILE A 388 -7.27 -0.93 -13.56
C ILE A 388 -6.54 -0.47 -12.30
N VAL A 389 -7.16 -0.64 -11.12
CA VAL A 389 -6.51 -0.32 -9.84
C VAL A 389 -5.22 -1.12 -9.67
N THR A 390 -5.22 -2.43 -9.94
CA THR A 390 -4.02 -3.27 -9.86
C THR A 390 -2.95 -2.83 -10.86
N ALA A 391 -3.33 -2.44 -12.08
CA ALA A 391 -2.41 -1.91 -13.09
C ALA A 391 -1.72 -0.61 -12.61
N ILE A 392 -2.49 0.30 -11.98
CA ILE A 392 -1.94 1.52 -11.36
C ILE A 392 -0.96 1.15 -10.24
N ILE A 393 -1.32 0.20 -9.37
CA ILE A 393 -0.46 -0.26 -8.28
C ILE A 393 0.86 -0.83 -8.82
N LEU A 394 0.80 -1.71 -9.83
CA LEU A 394 1.99 -2.31 -10.43
C LEU A 394 2.90 -1.25 -11.07
N GLY A 395 2.33 -0.28 -11.77
CA GLY A 395 3.09 0.85 -12.32
C GLY A 395 3.78 1.69 -11.24
N LEU A 396 3.03 2.07 -10.19
CA LEU A 396 3.57 2.86 -9.08
C LEU A 396 4.56 2.08 -8.21
N SER A 397 4.43 0.76 -8.15
CA SER A 397 5.32 -0.10 -7.36
C SER A 397 6.75 -0.20 -7.89
N VAL A 398 7.03 0.33 -9.09
CA VAL A 398 8.40 0.52 -9.56
C VAL A 398 9.14 1.55 -8.68
N HIS A 399 8.41 2.50 -8.07
CA HIS A 399 8.99 3.43 -7.11
C HIS A 399 9.50 2.66 -5.88
N ASN A 400 10.71 2.96 -5.41
CA ASN A 400 11.32 2.22 -4.30
C ASN A 400 10.95 2.77 -2.90
N GLU A 401 10.27 3.91 -2.82
CA GLU A 401 9.67 4.42 -1.56
C GLU A 401 8.30 3.77 -1.32
N SER A 402 8.29 2.70 -0.52
CA SER A 402 7.10 1.89 -0.24
C SER A 402 5.97 2.64 0.43
N ARG A 403 6.29 3.69 1.20
CA ARG A 403 5.31 4.57 1.86
C ARG A 403 4.29 5.15 0.88
N LEU A 404 4.67 5.44 -0.37
CA LEU A 404 3.74 5.94 -1.39
C LEU A 404 2.59 4.96 -1.72
N LEU A 405 2.76 3.68 -1.36
CA LEU A 405 1.79 2.61 -1.56
C LEU A 405 1.00 2.26 -0.29
N SER A 406 1.04 3.09 0.76
CA SER A 406 0.36 2.83 2.04
C SER A 406 -1.13 2.50 1.87
N ASN A 407 -1.86 3.16 0.97
CA ASN A 407 -3.26 2.82 0.68
C ASN A 407 -3.46 1.65 -0.29
N PHE A 408 -2.44 1.25 -1.04
CA PHE A 408 -2.53 0.21 -2.05
C PHE A 408 -2.25 -1.19 -1.52
N PHE A 409 -1.26 -1.32 -0.63
CA PHE A 409 -0.95 -2.62 -0.03
C PHE A 409 -2.18 -3.30 0.62
N PRO A 410 -2.98 -2.63 1.48
CA PRO A 410 -4.16 -3.26 2.08
C PRO A 410 -5.28 -3.58 1.07
N ILE A 411 -5.29 -2.97 -0.12
CA ILE A 411 -6.19 -3.36 -1.21
C ILE A 411 -5.76 -4.70 -1.81
N MET A 412 -4.45 -4.94 -1.94
CA MET A 412 -3.95 -6.19 -2.54
C MET A 412 -4.02 -7.40 -1.62
N VAL A 413 -3.79 -7.22 -0.31
CA VAL A 413 -3.67 -8.34 0.64
C VAL A 413 -4.86 -9.31 0.60
N PRO A 414 -6.14 -8.86 0.59
CA PRO A 414 -7.26 -9.79 0.49
C PRO A 414 -7.18 -10.75 -0.71
N PHE A 415 -6.73 -10.26 -1.86
CA PHE A 415 -6.62 -11.07 -3.08
C PHE A 415 -5.34 -11.91 -3.11
N ILE A 416 -4.24 -11.44 -2.52
CA ILE A 416 -3.03 -12.25 -2.29
C ILE A 416 -3.39 -13.47 -1.45
N ILE A 417 -4.09 -13.25 -0.33
CA ILE A 417 -4.48 -14.30 0.60
C ILE A 417 -5.50 -15.23 -0.04
N LYS A 418 -6.46 -14.70 -0.81
CA LYS A 418 -7.40 -15.55 -1.55
C LYS A 418 -6.69 -16.45 -2.56
N ALA A 419 -5.71 -15.91 -3.30
CA ALA A 419 -4.90 -16.67 -4.23
C ALA A 419 -4.00 -17.72 -3.54
N ALA A 420 -3.52 -17.40 -2.33
CA ALA A 420 -2.69 -18.26 -1.51
C ALA A 420 -3.47 -19.29 -0.67
N GLU A 421 -4.80 -19.14 -0.52
CA GLU A 421 -5.65 -19.94 0.37
C GLU A 421 -5.42 -21.45 0.19
N GLY A 422 -5.33 -21.91 -1.06
CA GLY A 422 -5.09 -23.31 -1.40
C GLY A 422 -3.71 -23.86 -0.96
N TYR A 423 -2.76 -23.01 -0.57
CA TYR A 423 -1.43 -23.38 -0.09
C TYR A 423 -1.28 -23.25 1.43
N ILE A 424 -2.19 -22.53 2.10
CA ILE A 424 -2.19 -22.31 3.55
C ILE A 424 -2.98 -23.45 4.23
N GLN A 425 -2.35 -24.62 4.31
CA GLN A 425 -2.98 -25.86 4.77
C GLN A 425 -2.71 -26.18 6.24
N LYS A 426 -1.63 -25.68 6.84
CA LYS A 426 -1.16 -26.11 8.16
C LYS A 426 -0.84 -24.91 9.06
N TRP A 427 -1.11 -25.04 10.36
CA TRP A 427 -0.90 -23.95 11.33
C TRP A 427 0.57 -23.55 11.48
N TYR A 428 1.53 -24.47 11.33
CA TYR A 428 2.95 -24.11 11.37
C TYR A 428 3.33 -23.12 10.27
N GLN A 429 2.62 -23.13 9.12
CA GLN A 429 2.89 -22.18 8.05
C GLN A 429 2.54 -20.75 8.48
N LEU A 430 1.53 -20.58 9.34
CA LEU A 430 1.19 -19.29 9.95
C LEU A 430 2.21 -18.87 10.99
N VAL A 431 2.75 -19.83 11.77
CA VAL A 431 3.84 -19.55 12.72
C VAL A 431 5.08 -19.07 11.96
N VAL A 432 5.46 -19.73 10.87
CA VAL A 432 6.59 -19.30 10.01
C VAL A 432 6.33 -17.92 9.41
N LEU A 433 5.14 -17.69 8.85
CA LEU A 433 4.78 -16.39 8.28
C LEU A 433 4.81 -15.27 9.33
N GLY A 434 4.30 -15.55 10.54
CA GLY A 434 4.31 -14.63 11.67
C GLY A 434 5.72 -14.34 12.16
N ALA A 435 6.57 -15.36 12.31
CA ALA A 435 7.96 -15.20 12.72
C ALA A 435 8.77 -14.37 11.71
N LEU A 436 8.60 -14.63 10.41
CA LEU A 436 9.24 -13.82 9.36
C LEU A 436 8.73 -12.37 9.36
N GLY A 437 7.42 -12.17 9.56
CA GLY A 437 6.83 -10.83 9.67
C GLY A 437 7.36 -10.05 10.88
N LEU A 438 7.44 -10.68 12.05
CA LEU A 438 7.99 -10.08 13.28
C LEU A 438 9.50 -9.80 13.15
N ALA A 439 10.27 -10.73 12.57
CA ALA A 439 11.70 -10.50 12.34
C ALA A 439 11.92 -9.34 11.34
N GLY A 440 11.19 -9.36 10.22
CA GLY A 440 11.27 -8.35 9.16
C GLY A 440 10.75 -6.98 9.57
N SER A 441 9.81 -6.90 10.52
CA SER A 441 9.31 -5.64 11.05
C SER A 441 10.33 -4.89 11.91
N LYS A 442 11.35 -5.59 12.41
CA LYS A 442 12.41 -5.02 13.27
C LYS A 442 11.84 -4.29 14.49
N PHE A 443 10.71 -4.77 15.04
CA PHE A 443 10.10 -4.16 16.23
C PHE A 443 11.07 -4.11 17.43
N TRP A 444 12.03 -5.05 17.47
CA TRP A 444 13.10 -5.16 18.48
C TRP A 444 14.26 -4.18 18.27
N LEU A 445 14.41 -3.57 17.09
CA LEU A 445 15.54 -2.69 16.79
C LEU A 445 15.29 -1.30 17.36
N THR A 446 16.22 -0.78 18.17
CA THR A 446 16.19 0.61 18.64
C THR A 446 16.62 1.56 17.52
N ILE A 447 15.79 2.55 17.20
CA ILE A 447 16.12 3.55 16.16
C ILE A 447 17.01 4.64 16.75
N HIS A 448 16.60 5.19 17.89
CA HIS A 448 17.30 6.20 18.68
C HIS A 448 18.42 5.59 19.52
N SER A 449 19.51 5.21 18.87
CA SER A 449 20.71 4.73 19.57
C SER A 449 21.69 5.85 19.95
N ALA A 450 21.56 7.03 19.33
CA ALA A 450 22.38 8.20 19.60
C ALA A 450 21.65 9.50 19.17
N PRO A 451 22.12 10.69 19.62
CA PRO A 451 21.55 11.97 19.21
C PRO A 451 21.52 12.14 17.69
N TRP A 452 20.49 12.82 17.18
CA TRP A 452 20.33 13.06 15.75
C TRP A 452 21.33 14.11 15.25
N ASP A 453 22.16 13.73 14.29
CA ASP A 453 23.20 14.59 13.68
C ASP A 453 22.83 15.10 12.27
N GLY A 454 21.63 14.76 11.78
CA GLY A 454 21.16 15.13 10.44
C GLY A 454 21.61 14.20 9.32
N LYS A 455 22.46 13.21 9.59
CA LYS A 455 23.05 12.37 8.54
C LYS A 455 22.23 11.12 8.27
N ILE A 456 21.29 11.23 7.34
CA ILE A 456 20.36 10.14 7.03
C ILE A 456 21.04 8.88 6.44
N LEU A 457 22.21 9.02 5.80
CA LEU A 457 22.97 7.93 5.17
C LEU A 457 24.05 7.31 6.07
N GLU A 458 24.29 7.86 7.27
CA GLU A 458 25.26 7.33 8.23
C GLU A 458 24.51 6.71 9.42
N PHE A 459 25.20 5.89 10.21
CA PHE A 459 24.67 5.49 11.52
C PHE A 459 24.85 6.63 12.52
N PRO A 460 23.87 6.86 13.43
CA PRO A 460 22.70 6.02 13.72
C PRO A 460 21.50 6.19 12.78
N GLY A 461 21.49 7.18 11.87
CA GLY A 461 20.32 7.50 11.04
C GLY A 461 19.82 6.36 10.15
N GLN A 462 20.74 5.52 9.68
CA GLN A 462 20.37 4.29 8.95
C GLN A 462 19.48 3.34 9.73
N ASN A 463 19.41 3.38 11.07
CA ASN A 463 18.46 2.53 11.82
C ASN A 463 17.00 2.77 11.40
N LEU A 464 16.66 4.00 11.02
CA LEU A 464 15.37 4.35 10.42
C LEU A 464 15.41 4.22 8.90
N PHE A 465 16.37 4.90 8.27
CA PHE A 465 16.38 5.14 6.82
C PHE A 465 16.73 3.90 5.98
N MET A 466 17.32 2.86 6.56
CA MET A 466 17.55 1.59 5.88
C MET A 466 16.27 0.84 5.47
N ASN A 467 15.09 1.35 5.84
CA ASN A 467 13.79 0.75 5.50
C ASN A 467 13.05 1.52 4.39
N PHE A 468 13.68 2.57 3.84
CA PHE A 468 13.12 3.39 2.77
C PHE A 468 14.07 3.41 1.58
N GLY A 469 13.58 3.04 0.39
CA GLY A 469 14.41 2.87 -0.81
C GLY A 469 15.35 4.04 -1.13
N PRO A 470 14.86 5.28 -1.24
CA PRO A 470 15.70 6.42 -1.61
C PRO A 470 16.86 6.68 -0.63
N TRP A 471 16.69 6.32 0.64
CA TRP A 471 17.63 6.63 1.73
C TRP A 471 18.36 5.39 2.28
N MET A 472 18.15 4.22 1.69
CA MET A 472 18.82 2.99 2.07
C MET A 472 20.21 2.91 1.44
N THR A 473 21.26 3.00 2.25
CA THR A 473 22.65 2.89 1.78
C THR A 473 22.87 1.60 0.98
N HIS A 474 23.83 1.60 0.05
CA HIS A 474 24.16 0.41 -0.74
C HIS A 474 24.48 -0.81 0.13
N GLN A 475 25.20 -0.60 1.23
CA GLN A 475 25.52 -1.67 2.18
C GLN A 475 24.24 -2.24 2.81
N MET A 476 23.34 -1.37 3.28
CA MET A 476 22.07 -1.82 3.84
C MET A 476 21.17 -2.49 2.81
N TYR A 477 21.15 -2.01 1.57
CA TYR A 477 20.43 -2.67 0.49
C TYR A 477 20.90 -4.11 0.29
N VAL A 478 22.21 -4.37 0.31
CA VAL A 478 22.73 -5.74 0.18
C VAL A 478 22.26 -6.60 1.37
N TYR A 479 22.39 -6.09 2.61
CA TYR A 479 21.96 -6.85 3.79
C TYR A 479 20.45 -7.11 3.84
N GLN A 480 19.63 -6.11 3.55
CA GLN A 480 18.18 -6.27 3.45
C GLN A 480 17.82 -7.21 2.30
N GLY A 481 18.49 -7.10 1.14
CA GLY A 481 18.30 -7.97 -0.02
C GLY A 481 18.57 -9.44 0.31
N ILE A 482 19.66 -9.74 1.00
CA ILE A 482 19.96 -11.11 1.49
C ILE A 482 18.85 -11.59 2.42
N GLY A 483 18.42 -10.78 3.39
CA GLY A 483 17.32 -11.10 4.29
C GLY A 483 16.01 -11.39 3.55
N VAL A 484 15.68 -10.58 2.54
CA VAL A 484 14.50 -10.76 1.68
C VAL A 484 14.58 -12.06 0.89
N VAL A 485 15.71 -12.36 0.25
CA VAL A 485 15.90 -13.62 -0.50
C VAL A 485 15.73 -14.83 0.40
N LEU A 486 16.33 -14.81 1.61
CA LEU A 486 16.17 -15.89 2.59
C LEU A 486 14.72 -16.05 3.05
N ALA A 487 14.01 -14.95 3.34
CA ALA A 487 12.61 -14.99 3.72
C ALA A 487 11.72 -15.56 2.61
N VAL A 488 11.93 -15.11 1.36
CA VAL A 488 11.22 -15.61 0.17
C VAL A 488 11.50 -17.10 -0.05
N PHE A 489 12.75 -17.55 0.14
CA PHE A 489 13.11 -18.96 0.07
C PHE A 489 12.40 -19.79 1.14
N VAL A 490 12.35 -19.33 2.39
CA VAL A 490 11.62 -20.01 3.48
C VAL A 490 10.12 -20.09 3.17
N ILE A 491 9.52 -19.03 2.62
CA ILE A 491 8.13 -19.05 2.15
C ILE A 491 7.95 -20.11 1.05
N TYR A 492 8.84 -20.17 0.06
CA TYR A 492 8.78 -21.17 -1.00
C TYR A 492 8.80 -22.62 -0.44
N MET A 493 9.77 -22.91 0.43
CA MET A 493 9.93 -24.24 1.05
C MET A 493 8.72 -24.63 1.91
N THR A 494 8.12 -23.66 2.60
CA THR A 494 7.03 -23.88 3.55
C THR A 494 5.67 -24.07 2.87
N PHE A 495 5.42 -23.37 1.76
CA PHE A 495 4.09 -23.30 1.13
C PHE A 495 4.00 -24.02 -0.22
N PHE A 496 5.08 -24.12 -0.99
CA PHE A 496 5.02 -24.50 -2.40
C PHE A 496 5.82 -25.76 -2.76
N TRP A 497 6.93 -26.06 -2.07
CA TRP A 497 7.85 -27.16 -2.40
C TRP A 497 7.17 -28.50 -2.68
N ARG A 498 6.32 -28.98 -1.76
CA ARG A 498 5.72 -30.33 -1.83
C ARG A 498 4.70 -30.52 -2.97
N ARG A 499 4.29 -29.44 -3.65
CA ARG A 499 3.34 -29.50 -4.78
C ARG A 499 4.01 -29.38 -6.15
N VAL A 500 5.28 -29.00 -6.20
CA VAL A 500 6.05 -29.05 -7.46
C VAL A 500 6.56 -30.47 -7.69
N SER A 501 6.73 -31.25 -6.61
CA SER A 501 7.19 -32.64 -6.64
C SER A 501 6.07 -33.68 -6.81
N ALA A 502 4.82 -33.26 -6.87
CA ALA A 502 3.63 -34.11 -7.04
C ALA A 502 2.89 -33.65 -8.28
#